data_AF-A0A9R0T2J4-F1
#
_entry.id   AF-A0A9R0T2J4-F1
#
_cell.length_a   1.000
_cell.length_b   1.000
_cell.length_c   1.000
_cell.angle_alpha   90.00
_cell.angle_beta   90.00
_cell.angle_gamma   90.00
#
_symmetry.space_group_name_H-M   'P 1'
#
loop_
_entity.id
_entity.type
_entity.pdbx_description
1 polymer ?
#
loop_
_entity_poly.entity_id
_entity_poly.type
_entity_poly.pdbx_seq_one_letter_code
_entity_poly.pdbx_strand_id
1 'polypeptide(L)'
;MPCTVDAWLKSPEFTELQLLEFYYSPGNHLPHTERHVLVPSAPMSISRFSSSLHTATFALCYLPDNLVLNLRLPFLKKLSLVWVCISEASLHSIVHSSCPALECLLLVFTVRIGFLQIKSPNLVRIGISFDGWQLIIQDAPALQRLILDSSYSPLLIIILSVPKLETLGVIHDLCAHFNMVFGSIVLQSFSMDGLSMVLDSVKILYIQMNSFDLNNIIGLLQCFPCLEKLYIKA
;
A
#
# COMPACT_ATOMS: atom_id res chain seq x y z
N MET A 1 -11.06 -24.70 -8.64
CA MET A 1 -9.68 -24.20 -8.79
C MET A 1 -8.95 -23.96 -7.46
N PRO A 2 -9.48 -23.27 -6.43
CA PRO A 2 -8.73 -23.06 -5.17
C PRO A 2 -8.35 -24.35 -4.42
N CYS A 3 -9.22 -25.37 -4.43
CA CYS A 3 -8.94 -26.67 -3.79
C CYS A 3 -7.75 -27.43 -4.42
N THR A 4 -7.46 -27.19 -5.70
CA THR A 4 -6.35 -27.85 -6.42
C THR A 4 -5.01 -27.24 -6.02
N VAL A 5 -4.94 -25.91 -5.89
CA VAL A 5 -3.73 -25.20 -5.46
C VAL A 5 -3.41 -25.52 -3.99
N ASP A 6 -4.44 -25.56 -3.13
CA ASP A 6 -4.27 -25.95 -1.72
C ASP A 6 -3.74 -27.39 -1.58
N ALA A 7 -4.17 -28.31 -2.46
CA ALA A 7 -3.62 -29.67 -2.51
C ALA A 7 -2.15 -29.70 -2.96
N TRP A 8 -1.77 -28.91 -3.97
CA TRP A 8 -0.37 -28.81 -4.41
C TRP A 8 0.55 -28.25 -3.32
N LEU A 9 0.10 -27.22 -2.60
CA LEU A 9 0.87 -26.64 -1.50
C LEU A 9 0.93 -27.54 -0.26
N LYS A 10 0.08 -28.59 -0.18
CA LYS A 10 0.17 -29.66 0.83
C LYS A 10 1.14 -30.78 0.43
N SER A 11 1.58 -30.81 -0.82
CA SER A 11 2.51 -31.82 -1.31
C SER A 11 3.86 -31.74 -0.57
N PRO A 12 4.52 -32.88 -0.29
CA PRO A 12 5.80 -32.91 0.41
C PRO A 12 6.97 -32.34 -0.39
N GLU A 13 6.83 -32.19 -1.71
CA GLU A 13 7.84 -31.64 -2.62
C GLU A 13 8.06 -30.13 -2.41
N PHE A 14 7.07 -29.43 -1.84
CA PHE A 14 7.21 -28.04 -1.42
C PHE A 14 7.64 -27.99 0.04
N THR A 15 8.95 -27.89 0.29
CA THR A 15 9.52 -27.80 1.64
C THR A 15 9.89 -26.37 2.04
N GLU A 16 10.53 -25.61 1.15
CA GLU A 16 11.07 -24.28 1.45
C GLU A 16 10.64 -23.22 0.43
N LEU A 17 9.33 -23.07 0.25
CA LEU A 17 8.82 -22.04 -0.66
C LEU A 17 9.17 -20.64 -0.13
N GLN A 18 9.97 -19.89 -0.89
CA GLN A 18 10.41 -18.54 -0.53
C GLN A 18 9.56 -17.44 -1.15
N LEU A 19 8.98 -17.70 -2.32
CA LEU A 19 8.17 -16.76 -3.07
C LEU A 19 6.86 -17.44 -3.47
N LEU A 20 5.74 -16.80 -3.14
CA LEU A 20 4.41 -17.24 -3.53
C LEU A 20 3.69 -16.10 -4.25
N GLU A 21 3.25 -16.35 -5.47
CA GLU A 21 2.35 -15.45 -6.19
C GLU A 21 1.07 -16.21 -6.51
N PHE A 22 -0.03 -15.77 -5.89
CA PHE A 22 -1.35 -16.30 -6.12
C PHE A 22 -2.18 -15.27 -6.87
N TYR A 23 -2.28 -15.48 -8.18
CA TYR A 23 -3.06 -14.63 -9.09
C TYR A 23 -4.23 -15.44 -9.64
N TYR A 24 -5.45 -14.97 -9.40
CA TYR A 24 -6.62 -15.53 -10.04
C TYR A 24 -6.98 -14.73 -11.30
N SER A 25 -6.93 -15.39 -12.46
CA SER A 25 -7.47 -14.82 -13.69
C SER A 25 -8.87 -15.39 -13.92
N PRO A 26 -9.95 -14.59 -13.82
CA PRO A 26 -11.25 -15.04 -14.29
C PRO A 26 -11.15 -15.25 -15.80
N GLY A 27 -11.44 -16.45 -16.28
CA GLY A 27 -11.46 -16.74 -17.71
C GLY A 27 -12.38 -15.79 -18.48
N ASN A 28 -12.05 -15.48 -19.74
CA ASN A 28 -12.69 -14.47 -20.58
C ASN A 28 -14.22 -14.64 -20.81
N HIS A 29 -14.84 -15.67 -20.25
CA HIS A 29 -16.24 -16.05 -20.47
C HIS A 29 -17.20 -15.54 -19.38
N LEU A 30 -16.72 -14.87 -18.33
CA LEU A 30 -17.59 -14.36 -17.27
C LEU A 30 -18.12 -12.95 -17.60
N PRO A 31 -19.46 -12.74 -17.65
CA PRO A 31 -20.05 -11.43 -17.84
C PRO A 31 -19.62 -10.48 -16.71
N HIS A 32 -19.40 -9.20 -17.04
CA HIS A 32 -18.84 -8.21 -16.13
C HIS A 32 -19.59 -8.06 -14.80
N THR A 33 -20.88 -8.35 -14.78
CA THR A 33 -21.77 -8.31 -13.61
C THR A 33 -21.56 -9.45 -12.61
N GLU A 34 -20.99 -10.59 -13.01
CA GLU A 34 -20.79 -11.77 -12.14
C GLU A 34 -19.36 -11.91 -11.61
N ARG A 35 -18.43 -11.04 -12.06
CA ARG A 35 -17.01 -11.10 -11.65
C ARG A 35 -16.79 -10.85 -10.16
N HIS A 36 -17.73 -10.19 -9.49
CA HIS A 36 -17.69 -9.98 -8.03
C HIS A 36 -18.14 -11.20 -7.21
N VAL A 37 -18.73 -12.24 -7.84
CA VAL A 37 -19.44 -13.32 -7.11
C VAL A 37 -18.58 -14.60 -6.94
N LEU A 38 -17.45 -14.74 -7.65
CA LEU A 38 -16.65 -15.98 -7.66
C LEU A 38 -15.14 -15.72 -7.53
N VAL A 39 -14.76 -14.82 -6.64
CA VAL A 39 -13.35 -14.60 -6.29
C VAL A 39 -12.88 -15.77 -5.40
N PRO A 40 -11.90 -16.59 -5.80
CA PRO A 40 -11.49 -17.75 -5.01
C PRO A 40 -10.77 -17.30 -3.74
N SER A 41 -10.94 -18.08 -2.67
CA SER A 41 -10.15 -17.91 -1.45
C SER A 41 -8.68 -18.23 -1.71
N ALA A 42 -7.79 -17.46 -1.09
CA ALA A 42 -6.38 -17.82 -1.00
C ALA A 42 -6.22 -19.19 -0.31
N PRO A 43 -5.23 -20.02 -0.71
CA PRO A 43 -5.05 -21.35 -0.15
C PRO A 43 -4.69 -21.26 1.35
N MET A 44 -5.32 -22.10 2.18
CA MET A 44 -5.10 -22.13 3.63
C MET A 44 -3.74 -22.72 3.99
N SER A 45 -3.20 -23.58 3.12
CA SER A 45 -1.93 -24.28 3.29
C SER A 45 -0.70 -23.38 3.27
N ILE A 46 -0.83 -22.08 2.98
CA ILE A 46 0.28 -21.11 2.95
C ILE A 46 1.00 -21.04 4.30
N SER A 47 0.27 -21.25 5.40
CA SER A 47 0.83 -21.29 6.76
C SER A 47 1.95 -22.33 6.94
N ARG A 48 2.00 -23.38 6.10
CA ARG A 48 3.11 -24.35 6.09
C ARG A 48 4.46 -23.72 5.78
N PHE A 49 4.46 -22.64 4.99
CA PHE A 49 5.68 -21.93 4.57
C PHE A 49 6.03 -20.76 5.48
N SER A 50 5.43 -20.70 6.69
CA SER A 50 5.70 -19.67 7.70
C SER A 50 7.19 -19.37 7.90
N SER A 51 8.01 -20.42 7.95
CA SER A 51 9.44 -20.32 8.21
C SER A 51 10.30 -20.08 6.96
N SER A 52 9.75 -20.20 5.75
CA SER A 52 10.51 -20.10 4.51
C SER A 52 10.07 -18.94 3.61
N LEU A 53 8.84 -18.43 3.77
CA LEU A 53 8.25 -17.48 2.85
C LEU A 53 8.77 -16.06 3.11
N HIS A 54 9.41 -15.49 2.10
CA HIS A 54 10.02 -14.16 2.12
C HIS A 54 9.24 -13.14 1.28
N THR A 55 8.57 -13.59 0.22
CA THR A 55 7.77 -12.74 -0.67
C THR A 55 6.42 -13.39 -0.95
N ALA A 56 5.34 -12.61 -0.81
CA ALA A 56 3.99 -13.05 -1.09
C ALA A 56 3.23 -12.01 -1.90
N THR A 57 2.57 -12.46 -2.97
CA THR A 57 1.65 -11.66 -3.77
C THR A 57 0.31 -12.37 -3.84
N PHE A 58 -0.75 -11.65 -3.50
CA PHE A 58 -2.12 -12.10 -3.63
C PHE A 58 -2.84 -11.16 -4.57
N ALA A 59 -3.48 -11.70 -5.59
CA ALA A 59 -4.14 -10.90 -6.59
C ALA A 59 -5.47 -11.50 -7.04
N LEU A 60 -6.50 -10.66 -7.11
CA LEU A 60 -7.87 -11.04 -7.51
C LEU A 60 -8.41 -12.22 -6.71
N CYS A 61 -8.14 -12.26 -5.40
CA CYS A 61 -8.56 -13.34 -4.51
C CYS A 61 -9.21 -12.82 -3.22
N TYR A 62 -9.90 -13.70 -2.51
CA TYR A 62 -10.44 -13.42 -1.18
C TYR A 62 -9.46 -13.93 -0.12
N LEU A 63 -9.09 -13.07 0.83
CA LEU A 63 -8.31 -13.46 2.01
C LEU A 63 -9.27 -13.61 3.19
N PRO A 64 -9.64 -14.84 3.58
CA PRO A 64 -10.60 -15.06 4.64
C PRO A 64 -9.98 -14.78 6.01
N ASP A 65 -10.77 -14.26 6.94
CA ASP A 65 -10.27 -13.82 8.26
C ASP A 65 -9.65 -14.97 9.07
N ASN A 66 -10.20 -16.18 8.96
CA ASN A 66 -9.64 -17.36 9.60
C ASN A 66 -8.26 -17.77 9.05
N LEU A 67 -7.93 -17.44 7.80
CA LEU A 67 -6.59 -17.63 7.25
C LEU A 67 -5.64 -16.67 7.94
N VAL A 68 -6.00 -15.38 7.98
CA VAL A 68 -5.16 -14.32 8.54
C VAL A 68 -4.90 -14.51 10.03
N LEU A 69 -5.90 -14.95 10.80
CA LEU A 69 -5.72 -15.29 12.22
C LEU A 69 -4.66 -16.37 12.47
N ASN A 70 -4.50 -17.31 11.53
CA ASN A 70 -3.53 -18.39 11.60
C ASN A 70 -2.23 -18.09 10.84
N LEU A 71 -2.19 -16.97 10.11
CA LEU A 71 -1.07 -16.61 9.26
C LEU A 71 0.01 -15.92 10.12
N ARG A 72 1.11 -16.63 10.36
CA ARG A 72 2.33 -16.02 10.91
C ARG A 72 3.43 -16.22 9.88
N LEU A 73 3.95 -15.14 9.32
CA LEU A 73 5.02 -15.18 8.32
C LEU A 73 6.19 -14.32 8.83
N PRO A 74 6.92 -14.80 9.86
CA PRO A 74 7.97 -14.02 10.54
C PRO A 74 9.09 -13.55 9.62
N PHE A 75 9.33 -14.24 8.50
CA PHE A 75 10.40 -13.92 7.56
C PHE A 75 9.90 -13.20 6.30
N LEU A 76 8.61 -12.87 6.23
CA LEU A 76 8.05 -12.20 5.06
C LEU A 76 8.52 -10.75 5.00
N LYS A 77 9.31 -10.45 3.97
CA LYS A 77 9.87 -9.12 3.71
C LYS A 77 9.04 -8.31 2.73
N LYS A 78 8.36 -8.97 1.80
CA LYS A 78 7.59 -8.31 0.74
C LYS A 78 6.19 -8.88 0.66
N LEU A 79 5.20 -8.00 0.74
CA LEU A 79 3.80 -8.36 0.60
C LEU A 79 3.13 -7.45 -0.44
N SER A 80 2.42 -8.06 -1.38
CA SER A 80 1.56 -7.35 -2.33
C SER A 80 0.14 -7.90 -2.28
N LEU A 81 -0.83 -7.02 -2.05
CA LEU A 81 -2.26 -7.33 -2.10
C LEU A 81 -2.88 -6.50 -3.22
N VAL A 82 -3.31 -7.15 -4.31
CA VAL A 82 -3.79 -6.49 -5.52
C VAL A 82 -5.21 -6.93 -5.85
N TRP A 83 -6.18 -6.02 -5.74
CA TRP A 83 -7.60 -6.30 -5.93
C TRP A 83 -8.08 -7.48 -5.06
N VAL A 84 -7.59 -7.52 -3.82
CA VAL A 84 -7.91 -8.55 -2.84
C VAL A 84 -9.13 -8.13 -2.04
N CYS A 85 -10.08 -9.04 -1.86
CA CYS A 85 -11.16 -8.88 -0.89
C CYS A 85 -10.64 -9.31 0.49
N ILE A 86 -10.58 -8.39 1.46
CA ILE A 86 -10.09 -8.63 2.83
C ILE A 86 -10.85 -7.69 3.78
N SER A 87 -11.09 -8.12 5.02
CA SER A 87 -11.63 -7.23 6.05
C SER A 87 -10.58 -6.24 6.55
N GLU A 88 -11.00 -5.07 7.04
CA GLU A 88 -10.10 -4.09 7.64
C GLU A 88 -9.33 -4.69 8.84
N ALA A 89 -10.03 -5.47 9.68
CA ALA A 89 -9.42 -6.16 10.82
C ALA A 89 -8.29 -7.12 10.41
N SER A 90 -8.51 -7.90 9.35
CA SER A 90 -7.50 -8.78 8.79
C SER A 90 -6.33 -8.02 8.18
N LEU A 91 -6.59 -6.92 7.46
CA LEU A 91 -5.53 -6.06 6.91
C LEU A 91 -4.65 -5.49 8.03
N HIS A 92 -5.25 -4.98 9.10
CA HIS A 92 -4.51 -4.51 10.28
C HIS A 92 -3.71 -5.62 10.96
N SER A 93 -4.28 -6.83 11.09
CA SER A 93 -3.56 -7.99 11.62
C SER A 93 -2.33 -8.33 10.78
N ILE A 94 -2.43 -8.29 9.46
CA ILE A 94 -1.30 -8.57 8.56
C ILE A 94 -0.15 -7.58 8.81
N VAL A 95 -0.48 -6.29 8.83
CA VAL A 95 0.50 -5.20 8.95
C VAL A 95 1.15 -5.16 10.34
N HIS A 96 0.40 -5.45 11.41
CA HIS A 96 0.89 -5.26 12.78
C HIS A 96 1.40 -6.54 13.46
N SER A 97 0.85 -7.71 13.14
CA SER A 97 1.12 -8.94 13.92
C SER A 97 1.61 -10.11 13.07
N SER A 98 1.12 -10.25 11.83
CA SER A 98 1.36 -11.46 11.04
C SER A 98 2.72 -11.47 10.36
N CYS A 99 3.26 -10.29 9.99
CA CYS A 99 4.48 -10.15 9.19
C CYS A 99 5.47 -9.15 9.85
N PRO A 100 6.16 -9.52 10.95
CA PRO A 100 7.03 -8.60 11.70
C PRO A 100 8.27 -8.12 10.93
N ALA A 101 8.77 -8.90 9.97
CA ALA A 101 9.94 -8.54 9.15
C ALA A 101 9.60 -7.79 7.85
N LEU A 102 8.37 -7.27 7.74
CA LEU A 102 7.89 -6.66 6.50
C LEU A 102 8.65 -5.37 6.16
N GLU A 103 9.36 -5.38 5.04
CA GLU A 103 10.14 -4.26 4.51
C GLU A 103 9.42 -3.54 3.36
N CYS A 104 8.62 -4.26 2.57
CA CYS A 104 7.89 -3.71 1.42
C CYS A 104 6.42 -4.11 1.44
N LEU A 105 5.53 -3.14 1.32
CA LEU A 105 4.08 -3.34 1.29
C LEU A 105 3.47 -2.65 0.06
N LEU A 106 2.74 -3.41 -0.75
CA LEU A 106 1.93 -2.89 -1.84
C LEU A 106 0.45 -3.25 -1.59
N LEU A 107 -0.40 -2.23 -1.56
CA LEU A 107 -1.84 -2.35 -1.36
C LEU A 107 -2.55 -1.70 -2.53
N VAL A 108 -3.33 -2.47 -3.29
CA VAL A 108 -4.16 -1.97 -4.39
C VAL A 108 -5.56 -2.53 -4.18
N PHE A 109 -6.52 -1.69 -3.79
CA PHE A 109 -7.89 -2.09 -3.51
C PHE A 109 -8.88 -1.31 -4.36
N THR A 110 -9.90 -1.99 -4.86
CA THR A 110 -11.03 -1.39 -5.59
C THR A 110 -12.23 -1.13 -4.70
N VAL A 111 -12.23 -1.69 -3.49
CA VAL A 111 -13.30 -1.52 -2.51
C VAL A 111 -12.90 -0.39 -1.56
N ARG A 112 -13.89 0.39 -1.13
CA ARG A 112 -13.68 1.49 -0.19
C ARG A 112 -13.22 0.96 1.16
N ILE A 113 -12.10 1.49 1.66
CA ILE A 113 -11.60 1.26 3.02
C ILE A 113 -11.87 2.52 3.84
N GLY A 114 -12.55 2.41 4.97
CA GLY A 114 -12.87 3.57 5.80
C GLY A 114 -11.59 4.15 6.42
N PHE A 115 -10.81 3.29 7.06
CA PHE A 115 -9.64 3.70 7.83
C PHE A 115 -8.51 2.68 7.69
N LEU A 116 -7.29 3.17 7.43
CA LEU A 116 -6.08 2.35 7.45
C LEU A 116 -5.00 3.02 8.30
N GLN A 117 -4.48 2.28 9.27
CA GLN A 117 -3.36 2.69 10.10
C GLN A 117 -2.21 1.71 9.93
N ILE A 118 -1.05 2.24 9.57
CA ILE A 118 0.19 1.50 9.36
C ILE A 118 1.18 1.96 10.42
N LYS A 119 1.55 1.02 11.29
CA LYS A 119 2.63 1.19 12.26
C LYS A 119 3.59 0.01 12.15
N SER A 120 4.75 0.25 11.53
CA SER A 120 5.79 -0.77 11.40
C SER A 120 7.18 -0.15 11.42
N PRO A 121 8.05 -0.57 12.35
CA PRO A 121 9.41 -0.04 12.44
C PRO A 121 10.32 -0.50 11.29
N ASN A 122 9.96 -1.59 10.61
CA ASN A 122 10.79 -2.24 9.58
C ASN A 122 10.36 -1.88 8.15
N LEU A 123 9.19 -1.26 7.96
CA LEU A 123 8.72 -0.90 6.62
C LEU A 123 9.62 0.16 6.00
N VAL A 124 10.20 -0.18 4.85
CA VAL A 124 11.09 0.67 4.05
C VAL A 124 10.34 1.26 2.86
N ARG A 125 9.41 0.50 2.26
CA ARG A 125 8.70 0.89 1.04
C ARG A 125 7.21 0.59 1.15
N ILE A 126 6.40 1.58 0.81
CA ILE A 126 4.94 1.48 0.80
C ILE A 126 4.42 1.97 -0.55
N GLY A 127 3.56 1.16 -1.18
CA GLY A 127 2.75 1.54 -2.34
C GLY A 127 1.27 1.34 -2.00
N ILE A 128 0.43 2.36 -2.19
CA ILE A 128 -0.99 2.32 -1.79
C ILE A 128 -1.87 2.91 -2.88
N SER A 129 -2.95 2.21 -3.24
CA SER A 129 -4.03 2.65 -4.12
C SER A 129 -5.35 2.14 -3.55
N PHE A 130 -6.17 3.00 -2.95
CA PHE A 130 -7.53 2.64 -2.50
C PHE A 130 -8.40 3.88 -2.27
N ASP A 131 -9.70 3.75 -2.56
CA ASP A 131 -10.70 4.76 -2.19
C ASP A 131 -10.97 4.68 -0.69
N GLY A 132 -10.88 5.78 0.04
CA GLY A 132 -11.06 5.74 1.48
C GLY A 132 -11.14 7.09 2.16
N TRP A 133 -11.39 7.08 3.47
CA TRP A 133 -11.53 8.32 4.22
C TRP A 133 -10.20 8.73 4.83
N GLN A 134 -9.49 7.80 5.46
CA GLN A 134 -8.29 8.15 6.22
C GLN A 134 -7.18 7.09 6.14
N LEU A 135 -5.96 7.56 5.89
CA LEU A 135 -4.72 6.79 5.98
C LEU A 135 -3.80 7.43 7.02
N ILE A 136 -3.36 6.67 8.01
CA ILE A 136 -2.37 7.10 9.00
C ILE A 136 -1.13 6.21 8.90
N ILE A 137 0.01 6.80 8.57
CA ILE A 137 1.32 6.14 8.65
C ILE A 137 2.04 6.78 9.84
N GLN A 138 2.30 5.99 10.88
CA GLN A 138 2.94 6.50 12.09
C GLN A 138 4.03 5.56 12.59
N ASP A 139 5.04 6.11 13.25
CA ASP A 139 6.14 5.36 13.87
C ASP A 139 6.80 4.38 12.87
N ALA A 140 7.09 4.86 11.66
CA ALA A 140 7.78 4.11 10.61
C ALA A 140 9.18 4.72 10.33
N PRO A 141 10.13 4.61 11.28
CA PRO A 141 11.46 5.23 11.19
C PRO A 141 12.35 4.71 10.05
N ALA A 142 12.06 3.52 9.50
CA ALA A 142 12.79 2.95 8.37
C ALA A 142 12.20 3.35 7.00
N LEU A 143 11.05 4.03 6.97
CA LEU A 143 10.33 4.30 5.73
C LEU A 143 11.12 5.28 4.87
N GLN A 144 11.51 4.82 3.67
CA GLN A 144 12.27 5.60 2.69
C GLN A 144 11.45 5.96 1.47
N ARG A 145 10.46 5.14 1.12
CA ARG A 145 9.65 5.33 -0.09
C ARG A 145 8.18 5.15 0.19
N LEU A 146 7.40 6.19 -0.04
CA LEU A 146 5.95 6.15 -0.03
C LEU A 146 5.45 6.53 -1.41
N ILE A 147 4.66 5.66 -2.04
CA ILE A 147 3.95 5.95 -3.28
C ILE A 147 2.46 5.75 -3.03
N LEU A 148 1.69 6.77 -3.35
CA LEU A 148 0.23 6.73 -3.36
C LEU A 148 -0.21 6.65 -4.83
N ASP A 149 -1.44 6.25 -5.10
CA ASP A 149 -2.02 6.29 -6.44
C ASP A 149 -3.14 7.32 -6.46
N SER A 150 -3.13 8.18 -7.47
CA SER A 150 -4.01 9.35 -7.55
C SER A 150 -5.43 9.00 -7.98
N SER A 151 -5.60 7.85 -8.64
CA SER A 151 -6.92 7.44 -9.12
C SER A 151 -7.86 7.08 -7.97
N TYR A 152 -7.29 6.64 -6.84
CA TYR A 152 -8.00 6.21 -5.65
C TYR A 152 -7.14 6.59 -4.44
N SER A 153 -7.26 7.85 -4.02
CA SER A 153 -6.53 8.38 -2.86
C SER A 153 -7.49 8.65 -1.71
N PRO A 154 -7.13 8.30 -0.46
CA PRO A 154 -7.93 8.63 0.71
C PRO A 154 -8.05 10.15 0.90
N LEU A 155 -9.16 10.61 1.46
CA LEU A 155 -9.43 12.04 1.68
C LEU A 155 -8.41 12.71 2.62
N LEU A 156 -7.99 11.99 3.66
CA LEU A 156 -7.04 12.46 4.65
C LEU A 156 -5.87 11.49 4.79
N ILE A 157 -4.66 11.98 4.58
CA ILE A 157 -3.42 11.23 4.80
C ILE A 157 -2.69 11.88 5.95
N ILE A 158 -2.29 11.12 6.96
CA ILE A 158 -1.50 11.62 8.10
C ILE A 158 -0.22 10.78 8.18
N ILE A 159 0.92 11.45 8.17
CA ILE A 159 2.24 10.84 8.19
C ILE A 159 3.00 11.38 9.40
N LEU A 160 3.29 10.53 10.37
CA LEU A 160 3.92 10.89 11.64
C LEU A 160 5.21 10.09 11.81
N SER A 161 6.28 10.75 12.28
CA SER A 161 7.53 10.07 12.66
C SER A 161 8.15 9.20 11.56
N VAL A 162 8.38 9.77 10.38
CA VAL A 162 9.03 9.12 9.21
C VAL A 162 10.34 9.81 8.78
N PRO A 163 11.34 9.91 9.68
CA PRO A 163 12.54 10.75 9.48
C PRO A 163 13.42 10.38 8.27
N LYS A 164 13.24 9.20 7.66
CA LYS A 164 14.06 8.72 6.55
C LYS A 164 13.34 8.77 5.20
N LEU A 165 12.20 9.44 5.10
CA LEU A 165 11.41 9.47 3.88
C LEU A 165 12.13 10.25 2.77
N GLU A 166 12.73 9.53 1.82
CA GLU A 166 13.50 10.14 0.73
C GLU A 166 12.70 10.25 -0.58
N THR A 167 11.74 9.36 -0.78
CA THR A 167 10.92 9.29 -1.98
C THR A 167 9.45 9.41 -1.63
N LEU A 168 8.80 10.43 -2.16
CA LEU A 168 7.36 10.62 -2.08
C LEU A 168 6.75 10.55 -3.48
N GLY A 169 5.77 9.68 -3.65
CA GLY A 169 5.04 9.51 -4.89
C GLY A 169 3.56 9.82 -4.71
N VAL A 170 3.09 10.65 -5.63
CA VAL A 170 1.71 11.08 -5.87
C VAL A 170 1.18 12.09 -4.86
N ILE A 171 1.43 13.34 -5.24
CA ILE A 171 0.56 14.48 -4.98
C ILE A 171 -0.23 14.66 -6.28
N HIS A 172 -1.52 14.33 -6.28
CA HIS A 172 -2.41 14.71 -7.38
C HIS A 172 -2.59 16.23 -7.32
N ASP A 173 -2.81 16.86 -8.47
CA ASP A 173 -3.29 18.24 -8.57
C ASP A 173 -4.39 18.41 -7.53
N LEU A 174 -4.11 19.15 -6.47
CA LEU A 174 -4.76 19.03 -5.17
C LEU A 174 -6.27 19.23 -5.36
N CYS A 175 -7.01 18.12 -5.62
CA CYS A 175 -8.45 18.16 -5.73
C CYS A 175 -8.93 18.84 -4.46
N ALA A 176 -9.97 19.67 -4.54
CA ALA A 176 -10.41 20.53 -3.44
C ALA A 176 -10.66 19.82 -2.08
N HIS A 177 -10.58 18.48 -2.05
CA HIS A 177 -10.85 17.59 -0.93
C HIS A 177 -9.64 16.74 -0.47
N PHE A 178 -8.44 16.88 -1.06
CA PHE A 178 -7.26 16.12 -0.63
C PHE A 178 -6.48 16.89 0.44
N ASN A 179 -6.33 16.28 1.62
CA ASN A 179 -5.54 16.83 2.73
C ASN A 179 -4.46 15.83 3.13
N MET A 180 -3.20 16.28 3.14
CA MET A 180 -2.07 15.47 3.57
C MET A 180 -1.34 16.14 4.71
N VAL A 181 -1.19 15.45 5.83
CA VAL A 181 -0.63 15.97 7.07
C VAL A 181 0.69 15.28 7.35
N PHE A 182 1.77 16.02 7.57
CA PHE A 182 3.07 15.51 7.99
C PHE A 182 3.40 16.01 9.40
N GLY A 183 3.33 15.16 10.42
CA GLY A 183 3.49 15.61 11.81
C GLY A 183 2.44 16.65 12.17
N SER A 184 2.86 17.89 12.38
CA SER A 184 2.00 19.07 12.60
C SER A 184 1.67 19.87 11.33
N ILE A 185 2.19 19.46 10.18
CA ILE A 185 2.11 20.19 8.90
C ILE A 185 0.87 19.73 8.14
N VAL A 186 0.12 20.64 7.53
CA VAL A 186 -1.00 20.31 6.64
C VAL A 186 -0.70 20.84 5.24
N LEU A 187 -0.66 19.95 4.26
CA LEU A 187 -0.65 20.23 2.83
C LEU A 187 -2.10 20.23 2.34
N GLN A 188 -2.61 21.40 1.98
CA GLN A 188 -3.97 21.61 1.46
C GLN A 188 -3.93 22.40 0.15
N SER A 189 -4.93 22.17 -0.70
CA SER A 189 -5.09 22.69 -2.08
C SER A 189 -5.07 24.21 -2.27
N PHE A 190 -5.23 25.03 -1.23
CA PHE A 190 -5.56 26.46 -1.42
C PHE A 190 -4.70 27.47 -0.63
N SER A 191 -3.68 27.04 0.11
CA SER A 191 -2.80 28.00 0.79
C SER A 191 -1.42 27.40 1.01
N MET A 192 -0.54 27.64 0.04
CA MET A 192 0.91 27.43 0.19
C MET A 192 1.61 28.76 0.59
N ASP A 193 0.85 29.80 0.95
CA ASP A 193 1.34 31.18 1.16
C ASP A 193 1.99 31.44 2.54
N GLY A 194 2.18 30.40 3.36
CA GLY A 194 2.75 30.52 4.71
C GLY A 194 3.74 29.41 5.06
N LEU A 195 4.22 28.64 4.07
CA LEU A 195 4.99 27.44 4.32
C LEU A 195 6.46 27.73 4.59
N SER A 196 6.73 28.00 5.87
CA SER A 196 8.05 27.82 6.46
C SER A 196 8.25 26.35 6.80
N MET A 197 8.36 25.43 5.84
CA MET A 197 8.75 24.06 6.19
C MET A 197 9.37 23.24 5.07
N VAL A 198 10.40 22.50 5.48
CA VAL A 198 11.39 21.83 4.66
C VAL A 198 11.27 20.34 4.94
N LEU A 199 10.72 19.56 4.02
CA LEU A 199 10.94 18.12 3.99
C LEU A 199 12.33 17.87 3.38
N ASP A 200 13.38 18.24 4.14
CA ASP A 200 14.80 18.09 3.75
C ASP A 200 15.19 16.65 3.42
N SER A 201 14.51 15.68 4.04
CA SER A 201 14.72 14.26 3.75
C SER A 201 14.27 13.87 2.34
N VAL A 202 13.25 14.52 1.77
CA VAL A 202 12.66 14.12 0.48
C VAL A 202 13.50 14.67 -0.68
N LYS A 203 14.08 13.74 -1.43
CA LYS A 203 14.95 14.01 -2.60
C LYS A 203 14.29 13.66 -3.92
N ILE A 204 13.30 12.78 -3.90
CA ILE A 204 12.63 12.29 -5.09
C ILE A 204 11.12 12.50 -4.94
N LEU A 205 10.55 13.24 -5.89
CA LEU A 205 9.12 13.51 -5.92
C LEU A 205 8.51 13.04 -7.25
N TYR A 206 7.41 12.29 -7.15
CA TYR A 206 6.56 11.95 -8.29
C TYR A 206 5.24 12.69 -8.16
N ILE A 207 4.89 13.51 -9.16
CA ILE A 207 3.64 14.25 -9.21
C ILE A 207 2.83 13.83 -10.43
N GLN A 208 1.52 13.77 -10.26
CA GLN A 208 0.57 13.60 -11.36
C GLN A 208 -0.31 14.84 -11.41
N MET A 209 -0.26 15.56 -12.53
CA MET A 209 -0.96 16.83 -12.69
C MET A 209 -1.99 16.70 -13.80
N ASN A 210 -3.25 17.07 -13.51
CA ASN A 210 -4.29 17.17 -14.53
C ASN A 210 -4.33 18.57 -15.15
N SER A 211 -3.95 19.60 -14.39
CA SER A 211 -3.74 20.95 -14.87
C SER A 211 -2.35 21.47 -14.48
N PHE A 212 -1.69 22.14 -15.41
CA PHE A 212 -0.38 22.76 -15.17
C PHE A 212 -0.57 24.18 -14.64
N ASP A 213 -0.86 24.33 -13.35
CA ASP A 213 -0.78 25.62 -12.67
C ASP A 213 0.64 25.82 -12.12
N LEU A 214 1.34 26.82 -12.64
CA LEU A 214 2.70 27.19 -12.25
C LEU A 214 2.77 27.54 -10.75
N ASN A 215 1.75 28.17 -10.18
CA ASN A 215 1.74 28.59 -8.78
C ASN A 215 1.68 27.37 -7.85
N ASN A 216 0.90 26.35 -8.22
CA ASN A 216 0.81 25.09 -7.48
C ASN A 216 2.15 24.36 -7.47
N ILE A 217 2.86 24.36 -8.60
CA ILE A 217 4.21 23.75 -8.70
C ILE A 217 5.20 24.52 -7.83
N ILE A 218 5.19 25.86 -7.87
CA ILE A 218 6.12 26.68 -7.09
C ILE A 218 5.91 26.46 -5.59
N GLY A 219 4.67 26.51 -5.11
CA GLY A 219 4.36 26.26 -3.69
C GLY A 219 4.75 24.85 -3.25
N LEU A 220 4.54 23.86 -4.13
CA LEU A 220 4.97 22.48 -3.88
C LEU A 220 6.49 22.35 -3.82
N LEU A 221 7.25 22.96 -4.73
CA LEU A 221 8.71 22.93 -4.72
C LEU A 221 9.32 23.62 -3.49
N GLN A 222 8.67 24.67 -2.97
CA GLN A 222 9.09 25.33 -1.73
C GLN A 222 9.04 24.40 -0.51
N CYS A 223 8.18 23.37 -0.53
CA CYS A 223 8.08 22.37 0.55
C CYS A 223 9.24 21.36 0.55
N PHE A 224 9.97 21.22 -0.56
CA PHE A 224 10.98 20.19 -0.80
C PHE A 224 12.31 20.81 -1.25
N PRO A 225 13.04 21.53 -0.38
CA PRO A 225 14.23 22.26 -0.80
C PRO A 225 15.43 21.35 -1.13
N CYS A 226 15.42 20.09 -0.70
CA CYS A 226 16.46 19.10 -1.00
C CYS A 226 16.10 18.20 -2.20
N LEU A 227 15.13 18.62 -3.02
CA LEU A 227 14.67 17.85 -4.17
C LEU A 227 15.76 17.72 -5.24
N GLU A 228 16.14 16.48 -5.56
CA GLU A 228 17.13 16.15 -6.59
C GLU A 228 16.48 15.65 -7.88
N LYS A 229 15.33 14.95 -7.77
CA LYS A 229 14.63 14.33 -8.90
C LYS A 229 13.14 14.62 -8.84
N LEU A 230 12.63 15.18 -9.92
CA LEU A 230 11.20 15.45 -10.10
C LEU A 230 10.68 14.66 -11.30
N TYR A 231 9.68 13.83 -11.07
CA TYR A 231 8.97 13.08 -12.11
C TYR A 231 7.57 13.65 -12.25
N ILE A 232 7.22 14.07 -13.47
CA ILE A 232 5.92 14.66 -13.77
C ILE A 232 5.18 13.75 -14.74
N LYS A 233 3.97 13.35 -14.37
CA LYS A 233 3.02 12.68 -15.26
C LYS A 233 1.87 13.65 -15.57
N ALA A 234 1.64 13.84 -16.87
CA ALA A 234 0.59 14.66 -17.45
C ALA A 234 -0.54 13.78 -18.00
#